data_AF-S9P343-F1
#
_entry.id   AF-S9P343-F1
#
_cell.length_a   1.000
_cell.length_b   1.000
_cell.length_c   1.000
_cell.angle_alpha   90.00
_cell.angle_beta   90.00
_cell.angle_gamma   90.00
#
_symmetry.space_group_name_H-M   'P 1'
#
loop_
_entity.id
_entity.type
_entity.pdbx_description
1 polymer ?
#
loop_
_entity_poly.entity_id
_entity_poly.type
_entity_poly.pdbx_seq_one_letter_code
_entity_poly.pdbx_strand_id
1 'polypeptide(L)'
;MLQNARVSATVGPTYAEDLRALGSLVTYYGDGLAERVAALARRPVERALDTGPASEFIPALSQVTGAPDRVMTVGNFGGKAFGLRMGQTALRYDQLPEFARLAARGRLRVPITRTYPLEGWRDALQRNQSRRAHDKLLLEISDEALARVDG
;
A
#
# COMPACT_ATOMS: atom_id res chain seq x y z
N MET A 1 -12.87 0.39 -8.38
CA MET A 1 -12.07 1.44 -7.72
C MET A 1 -12.98 2.25 -6.82
N LEU A 2 -12.54 2.57 -5.59
CA LEU A 2 -13.19 3.61 -4.80
C LEU A 2 -12.75 4.96 -5.36
N GLN A 3 -13.67 5.78 -5.84
CA GLN A 3 -13.41 7.14 -6.30
C GLN A 3 -14.06 8.12 -5.31
N ASN A 4 -13.43 9.29 -5.11
CA ASN A 4 -13.90 10.35 -4.20
C ASN A 4 -14.10 9.93 -2.74
N ALA A 5 -13.35 8.91 -2.29
CA ALA A 5 -13.34 8.50 -0.89
C ALA A 5 -12.53 9.50 -0.04
N ARG A 6 -12.99 9.74 1.19
CA ARG A 6 -12.17 10.39 2.23
C ARG A 6 -11.35 9.32 2.92
N VAL A 7 -10.03 9.48 2.89
CA VAL A 7 -9.11 8.46 3.42
C VAL A 7 -8.56 8.92 4.76
N SER A 8 -8.72 8.07 5.78
CA SER A 8 -7.97 8.15 7.03
C SER A 8 -6.90 7.06 7.00
N ALA A 9 -5.63 7.45 7.09
CA ALA A 9 -4.49 6.54 7.04
C ALA A 9 -3.85 6.37 8.42
N THR A 10 -3.52 5.13 8.76
CA THR A 10 -2.76 4.77 9.96
C THR A 10 -1.36 4.37 9.51
N VAL A 11 -0.34 5.07 9.99
CA VAL A 11 1.01 4.96 9.43
C VAL A 11 2.09 5.24 10.46
N GLY A 12 3.32 4.79 10.20
CA GLY A 12 4.51 5.22 10.92
C GLY A 12 4.97 6.63 10.51
N PRO A 13 5.96 7.22 11.20
CA PRO A 13 6.39 8.60 10.95
C PRO A 13 6.94 8.83 9.54
N THR A 14 7.54 7.81 8.94
CA THR A 14 8.23 7.90 7.63
C THR A 14 7.36 8.43 6.50
N TYR A 15 6.08 8.05 6.45
CA TYR A 15 5.19 8.37 5.31
C TYR A 15 4.05 9.33 5.68
N ALA A 16 4.08 9.89 6.88
CA ALA A 16 2.99 10.72 7.37
C ALA A 16 2.79 11.96 6.49
N GLU A 17 3.88 12.67 6.14
CA GLU A 17 3.80 13.86 5.30
C GLU A 17 3.39 13.53 3.86
N ASP A 18 3.92 12.45 3.27
CA ASP A 18 3.54 12.03 1.92
C ASP A 18 2.04 11.71 1.83
N LEU A 19 1.49 11.01 2.82
CA LEU A 19 0.06 10.68 2.85
C LEU A 19 -0.82 11.92 3.06
N ARG A 20 -0.36 12.89 3.87
CA ARG A 20 -1.04 14.19 4.00
C ARG A 20 -1.03 14.96 2.68
N ALA A 21 0.10 14.98 1.97
CA ALA A 21 0.22 15.62 0.67
C ALA A 21 -0.71 14.97 -0.39
N LEU A 22 -1.01 13.67 -0.25
CA LEU A 22 -2.01 12.96 -1.05
C LEU A 22 -3.46 13.22 -0.62
N GLY A 23 -3.70 14.05 0.40
CA GLY A 23 -5.02 14.41 0.91
C GLY A 23 -5.60 13.46 1.96
N SER A 24 -4.80 12.53 2.48
CA SER A 24 -5.25 11.64 3.56
C SER A 24 -5.22 12.37 4.90
N LEU A 25 -6.19 12.05 5.76
CA LEU A 25 -6.12 12.38 7.17
C LEU A 25 -5.22 11.34 7.85
N VAL A 26 -4.17 11.77 8.53
CA VAL A 26 -3.16 10.84 9.08
C VAL A 26 -3.23 10.74 10.59
N THR A 27 -3.19 9.50 11.09
CA THR A 27 -2.93 9.16 12.50
C THR A 27 -1.89 8.04 12.59
N TYR A 28 -1.44 7.71 13.80
CA TYR A 28 -0.38 6.73 14.05
C TYR A 28 -0.92 5.44 14.66
N TYR A 29 -0.16 4.36 14.47
CA TYR A 29 -0.39 3.05 15.12
C TYR A 29 -0.34 3.15 16.66
N GLY A 30 -0.74 2.07 17.34
CA GLY A 30 -0.68 1.92 18.80
C GLY A 30 -2.03 2.03 19.50
N ASP A 31 -2.03 1.84 20.82
CA ASP A 31 -3.21 1.74 21.68
C ASP A 31 -4.21 2.89 21.48
N GLY A 32 -5.51 2.60 21.48
CA GLY A 32 -6.55 3.59 21.21
C GLY A 32 -6.71 3.98 19.73
N LEU A 33 -6.25 3.12 18.82
CA LEU A 33 -6.30 3.36 17.38
C LEU A 33 -7.74 3.61 16.89
N ALA A 34 -8.69 2.83 17.39
CA ALA A 34 -10.08 2.91 16.94
C ALA A 34 -10.70 4.26 17.26
N GLU A 35 -10.47 4.76 18.47
CA GLU A 35 -10.94 6.05 18.97
C GLU A 35 -10.29 7.19 18.19
N ARG A 36 -8.98 7.12 17.92
CA ARG A 36 -8.29 8.12 17.10
C ARG A 36 -8.84 8.18 15.68
N VAL A 37 -9.05 7.02 15.05
CA VAL A 37 -9.60 6.97 13.69
C VAL A 37 -11.04 7.49 13.66
N ALA A 38 -11.87 7.13 14.65
CA ALA A 38 -13.23 7.62 14.76
C ALA A 38 -13.29 9.15 14.97
N ALA A 39 -12.42 9.71 15.82
CA ALA A 39 -12.34 11.16 16.02
C ALA A 39 -11.89 11.91 14.75
N LEU A 40 -11.02 11.28 13.95
CA LEU A 40 -10.53 11.83 12.68
C LEU A 40 -11.59 11.73 11.57
N ALA A 41 -12.33 10.62 11.56
CA ALA A 41 -13.39 10.35 10.61
C ALA A 41 -14.64 11.15 10.98
N ARG A 42 -14.83 12.31 10.33
CA ARG A 42 -16.05 13.15 10.50
C ARG A 42 -17.38 12.46 10.13
N ARG A 43 -17.34 11.18 9.75
CA ARG A 43 -18.45 10.30 9.40
C ARG A 43 -18.05 8.86 9.76
N PRO A 44 -19.00 7.93 9.99
CA PRO A 44 -18.68 6.52 10.21
C PRO A 44 -17.78 5.94 9.11
N VAL A 45 -16.78 5.15 9.47
CA VAL A 45 -15.87 4.52 8.52
C VAL A 45 -16.56 3.33 7.88
N GLU A 46 -16.75 3.37 6.57
CA GLU A 46 -17.53 2.35 5.85
C GLU A 46 -16.73 1.09 5.52
N ARG A 47 -15.41 1.24 5.33
CA ARG A 47 -14.48 0.19 4.89
C ARG A 47 -13.09 0.45 5.46
N ALA A 48 -12.33 -0.62 5.67
CA ALA A 48 -10.90 -0.54 5.96
C ALA A 48 -10.12 -1.43 4.99
N LEU A 49 -8.90 -0.98 4.65
CA LEU A 49 -7.92 -1.74 3.89
C LEU A 49 -6.70 -1.96 4.78
N ASP A 50 -6.43 -3.21 5.11
CA ASP A 50 -5.24 -3.66 5.83
C ASP A 50 -4.14 -4.06 4.83
N THR A 51 -2.99 -3.40 4.97
CA THR A 51 -1.78 -3.67 4.17
C THR A 51 -0.62 -4.14 5.03
N GLY A 52 -0.83 -4.32 6.34
CA GLY A 52 0.20 -4.75 7.27
C GLY A 52 0.35 -6.27 7.29
N PRO A 53 1.57 -6.79 7.57
CA PRO A 53 1.75 -8.23 7.80
C PRO A 53 1.25 -8.66 9.19
N ALA A 54 1.03 -7.72 10.11
CA ALA A 54 0.68 -7.98 11.50
C ALA A 54 -0.85 -7.98 11.72
N SER A 55 -1.34 -8.91 12.53
CA SER A 55 -2.76 -9.04 12.88
C SER A 55 -3.20 -8.12 14.03
N GLU A 56 -2.27 -7.45 14.70
CA GLU A 56 -2.51 -6.69 15.94
C GLU A 56 -3.55 -5.58 15.80
N PHE A 57 -3.71 -5.00 14.61
CA PHE A 57 -4.67 -3.92 14.36
C PHE A 57 -6.04 -4.39 13.90
N ILE A 58 -6.23 -5.68 13.61
CA ILE A 58 -7.50 -6.23 13.09
C ILE A 58 -8.69 -5.92 14.01
N PRO A 59 -8.60 -6.06 15.36
CA PRO A 59 -9.70 -5.71 16.25
C PRO A 59 -10.10 -4.24 16.12
N ALA A 60 -9.12 -3.32 16.07
CA ALA A 60 -9.38 -1.90 15.92
C ALA A 60 -10.03 -1.57 14.57
N LEU A 61 -9.60 -2.20 13.48
CA LEU A 61 -10.20 -2.02 12.16
C LEU A 61 -11.66 -2.51 12.13
N SER A 62 -11.93 -3.66 12.76
CA SER A 62 -13.28 -4.21 12.89
C SER A 62 -14.18 -3.31 13.74
N GLN A 63 -13.66 -2.76 14.84
CA GLN A 63 -14.37 -1.82 15.70
C GLN A 63 -14.72 -0.53 14.94
N VAL A 64 -13.76 0.04 14.22
CA VAL A 64 -13.93 1.29 13.46
C VAL A 64 -14.96 1.14 12.33
N THR A 65 -14.96 -0.01 11.66
CA THR A 65 -15.88 -0.28 10.53
C THR A 65 -17.23 -0.87 10.97
N GLY A 66 -17.30 -1.34 12.22
CA GLY A 66 -18.45 -2.00 12.82
C GLY A 66 -18.61 -3.48 12.49
N ALA A 67 -17.80 -4.04 11.57
CA ALA A 67 -17.84 -5.46 11.24
C ALA A 67 -16.57 -5.93 10.50
N PRO A 68 -16.06 -7.15 10.75
CA PRO A 68 -14.83 -7.66 10.13
C PRO A 68 -14.97 -7.86 8.60
N ASP A 69 -16.17 -8.15 8.09
CA ASP A 69 -16.42 -8.32 6.65
C ASP A 69 -16.33 -6.99 5.85
N ARG A 70 -16.27 -5.84 6.55
CA ARG A 70 -16.00 -4.52 5.95
C ARG A 70 -14.52 -4.20 5.85
N VAL A 71 -13.67 -5.05 6.39
CA VAL A 71 -12.21 -4.92 6.33
C VAL A 71 -11.67 -5.87 5.27
N MET A 72 -10.90 -5.33 4.34
CA MET A 72 -10.17 -6.10 3.33
C MET A 72 -8.70 -6.15 3.70
N THR A 73 -8.05 -7.32 3.65
CA THR A 73 -6.60 -7.43 3.80
C THR A 73 -5.91 -7.89 2.52
N VAL A 74 -4.76 -7.29 2.22
CA VAL A 74 -3.86 -7.68 1.13
C VAL A 74 -2.47 -8.09 1.63
N GLY A 75 -2.13 -7.78 2.89
CA GLY A 75 -0.83 -8.07 3.49
C GLY A 75 -0.81 -9.28 4.44
N ASN A 76 -1.98 -9.70 4.94
CA ASN A 76 -2.09 -10.71 5.98
C ASN A 76 -2.88 -11.94 5.52
N PHE A 77 -2.17 -13.01 5.13
CA PHE A 77 -2.79 -14.26 4.68
C PHE A 77 -3.56 -15.01 5.78
N GLY A 78 -3.31 -14.71 7.05
CA GLY A 78 -4.07 -15.23 8.19
C GLY A 78 -5.41 -14.50 8.41
N GLY A 79 -5.66 -13.40 7.70
CA GLY A 79 -6.80 -12.53 7.95
C GLY A 79 -8.18 -13.21 7.81
N LYS A 80 -8.30 -14.23 6.97
CA LYS A 80 -9.55 -14.99 6.78
C LYS A 80 -10.06 -15.60 8.09
N ALA A 81 -9.16 -16.01 8.99
CA ALA A 81 -9.53 -16.57 10.30
C ALA A 81 -10.27 -15.56 11.20
N PHE A 82 -10.10 -14.26 10.92
CA PHE A 82 -10.74 -13.16 11.64
C PHE A 82 -12.02 -12.65 10.95
N GLY A 83 -12.53 -13.36 9.93
CA GLY A 83 -13.73 -12.95 9.19
C GLY A 83 -13.48 -11.81 8.18
N LEU A 84 -12.21 -11.47 7.92
CA LEU A 84 -11.82 -10.43 6.97
C LEU A 84 -12.06 -10.86 5.53
N ARG A 85 -12.30 -9.88 4.66
CA ARG A 85 -12.27 -10.11 3.22
C ARG A 85 -10.83 -10.19 2.73
N MET A 86 -10.53 -11.21 1.94
CA MET A 86 -9.24 -11.31 1.27
C MET A 86 -9.24 -10.49 0.00
N GLY A 87 -8.18 -9.72 -0.24
CA GLY A 87 -7.93 -9.10 -1.53
C GLY A 87 -7.76 -10.16 -2.63
N GLN A 88 -8.12 -9.80 -3.87
CA GLN A 88 -7.89 -10.69 -5.01
C GLN A 88 -6.40 -10.76 -5.33
N THR A 89 -5.88 -11.97 -5.56
CA THR A 89 -4.48 -12.22 -5.95
C THR A 89 -4.29 -12.31 -7.46
N ALA A 90 -5.38 -12.35 -8.23
CA ALA A 90 -5.31 -12.40 -9.69
C ALA A 90 -4.80 -11.07 -10.26
N LEU A 91 -3.82 -11.15 -11.16
CA LEU A 91 -3.27 -9.98 -11.84
C LEU A 91 -4.32 -9.38 -12.78
N ARG A 92 -4.54 -8.08 -12.67
CA ARG A 92 -5.55 -7.31 -13.42
C ARG A 92 -4.90 -6.48 -14.52
N TYR A 93 -4.32 -7.15 -15.51
CA TYR A 93 -3.67 -6.50 -16.65
C TYR A 93 -4.62 -5.61 -17.45
N ASP A 94 -5.91 -5.95 -17.46
CA ASP A 94 -7.00 -5.16 -18.04
C ASP A 94 -7.09 -3.73 -17.48
N GLN A 95 -6.58 -3.49 -16.26
CA GLN A 95 -6.61 -2.19 -15.60
C GLN A 95 -5.36 -1.34 -15.84
N LEU A 96 -4.28 -1.91 -16.39
CA LEU A 96 -3.02 -1.19 -16.60
C LEU A 96 -3.18 0.10 -17.42
N PRO A 97 -3.96 0.14 -18.52
CA PRO A 97 -4.15 1.38 -19.28
C PRO A 97 -4.72 2.52 -18.45
N GLU A 98 -5.62 2.23 -17.50
CA GLU A 98 -6.21 3.25 -16.64
C GLU A 98 -5.19 3.76 -15.60
N PHE A 99 -4.41 2.86 -14.99
CA PHE A 99 -3.34 3.26 -14.09
C PHE A 99 -2.27 4.11 -14.79
N ALA A 100 -1.90 3.77 -16.02
CA ALA A 100 -0.98 4.56 -16.84
C ALA A 100 -1.54 5.96 -17.12
N ARG A 101 -2.84 6.10 -17.44
CA ARG A 101 -3.49 7.41 -17.61
C ARG A 101 -3.50 8.23 -16.34
N LEU A 102 -3.77 7.62 -15.18
CA LEU A 102 -3.71 8.31 -13.89
C LEU A 102 -2.29 8.79 -13.57
N ALA A 103 -1.28 7.97 -13.86
CA ALA A 103 0.12 8.34 -13.69
C ALA A 103 0.54 9.49 -14.61
N ALA A 104 0.17 9.43 -15.89
CA ALA A 104 0.44 10.51 -16.87
C ALA A 104 -0.21 11.84 -16.48
N ARG A 105 -1.33 11.80 -15.76
CA ARG A 105 -2.02 12.99 -15.23
C ARG A 105 -1.53 13.44 -13.84
N GLY A 106 -0.49 12.81 -13.29
CA GLY A 106 0.01 13.08 -11.94
C GLY A 106 -0.96 12.69 -10.82
N ARG A 107 -2.01 11.91 -11.12
CA ARG A 107 -3.03 11.46 -10.16
C ARG A 107 -2.70 10.11 -9.50
N LEU A 108 -1.64 9.45 -9.98
CA LEU A 108 -1.05 8.27 -9.38
C LEU A 108 0.47 8.45 -9.41
N ARG A 109 1.12 8.29 -8.27
CA ARG A 109 2.59 8.32 -8.16
C ARG A 109 3.07 6.97 -7.67
N VAL A 110 4.11 6.44 -8.32
CA VAL A 110 4.87 5.29 -7.84
C VAL A 110 6.21 5.80 -7.35
N PRO A 111 6.43 5.94 -6.03
CA PRO A 111 7.71 6.41 -5.51
C PRO A 111 8.79 5.35 -5.76
N ILE A 112 9.81 5.74 -6.53
CA ILE A 112 11.03 4.97 -6.73
C ILE A 112 12.10 5.56 -5.82
N THR A 113 12.53 4.81 -4.82
CA THR A 113 13.56 5.28 -3.86
C THR A 113 14.95 5.20 -4.46
N ARG A 114 15.21 4.19 -5.29
CA ARG A 114 16.52 4.01 -5.93
C ARG A 114 16.42 3.18 -7.20
N THR A 115 17.19 3.58 -8.20
CA THR A 115 17.42 2.83 -9.43
C THR A 115 18.80 2.19 -9.37
N TYR A 116 18.89 0.95 -9.83
CA TYR A 116 20.14 0.21 -10.00
C TYR A 116 20.21 -0.28 -11.45
N PRO A 117 21.40 -0.34 -12.06
CA PRO A 117 21.58 -1.12 -13.28
C PRO A 117 21.30 -2.60 -12.96
N LEU A 118 20.93 -3.39 -13.97
CA LEU A 118 20.60 -4.81 -13.80
C LEU A 118 21.72 -5.60 -13.10
N GLU A 119 22.99 -5.30 -13.41
CA GLU A 119 24.17 -5.93 -12.79
C GLU A 119 24.23 -5.67 -11.27
N GLY A 120 23.63 -4.56 -10.81
CA GLY A 120 23.52 -4.16 -9.41
C GLY A 120 22.38 -4.86 -8.65
N TRP A 121 21.73 -5.89 -9.22
CA TRP A 121 20.58 -6.56 -8.61
C TRP A 121 20.85 -7.09 -7.19
N ARG A 122 22.09 -7.49 -6.88
CA ARG A 122 22.46 -8.00 -5.54
C ARG A 122 22.34 -6.92 -4.47
N ASP A 123 22.81 -5.72 -4.76
CA ASP A 123 22.71 -4.58 -3.85
C ASP A 123 21.25 -4.14 -3.68
N ALA A 124 20.48 -4.16 -4.77
CA ALA A 124 19.04 -3.91 -4.74
C ALA A 124 18.31 -4.94 -3.86
N LEU A 125 18.65 -6.23 -4.00
CA LEU A 125 18.08 -7.30 -3.20
C LEU A 125 18.44 -7.17 -1.72
N GLN A 126 19.71 -6.93 -1.40
CA GLN A 126 20.16 -6.72 -0.03
C GLN A 126 19.43 -5.53 0.62
N ARG A 127 19.27 -4.44 -0.13
CA ARG A 127 18.51 -3.27 0.33
C ARG A 127 17.04 -3.59 0.55
N ASN A 128 16.40 -4.33 -0.34
CA ASN A 128 15.01 -4.79 -0.17
C ASN A 128 14.84 -5.62 1.11
N GLN A 129 15.71 -6.61 1.31
CA GLN A 129 15.67 -7.50 2.47
C GLN A 129 15.93 -6.78 3.80
N SER A 130 16.68 -5.67 3.78
CA SER A 130 16.93 -4.86 4.98
C SER A 130 15.67 -4.23 5.59
N ARG A 131 14.52 -4.27 4.88
CA ARG A 131 13.25 -3.57 5.23
C ARG A 131 13.39 -2.06 5.38
N ARG A 132 14.51 -1.50 4.92
CA ARG A 132 14.80 -0.07 4.90
C ARG A 132 14.76 0.49 3.48
N ALA A 133 14.36 -0.30 2.47
CA ALA A 133 14.17 0.22 1.12
C ALA A 133 13.17 1.40 1.10
N HIS A 134 12.26 1.42 2.07
CA HIS A 134 11.14 2.35 2.17
C HIS A 134 10.17 2.11 1.00
N ASP A 135 10.47 2.47 -0.24
CA ASP A 135 9.56 2.26 -1.37
C ASP A 135 10.08 1.26 -2.41
N LYS A 136 9.71 1.46 -3.68
CA LYS A 136 10.08 0.59 -4.79
C LYS A 136 11.54 0.84 -5.19
N LEU A 137 12.23 -0.26 -5.47
CA LEU A 137 13.54 -0.24 -6.10
C LEU A 137 13.34 -0.60 -7.58
N LEU A 138 14.03 0.12 -8.47
CA LEU A 138 13.98 -0.11 -9.90
C LEU A 138 15.28 -0.78 -10.35
N LEU A 139 15.17 -1.83 -11.17
CA LEU A 139 16.27 -2.36 -11.95
C LEU A 139 16.11 -1.85 -13.38
N GLU A 140 17.13 -1.19 -13.88
CA GLU A 140 17.20 -0.68 -15.24
C GLU A 140 17.94 -1.70 -16.11
N ILE A 141 17.33 -2.08 -17.21
CA ILE A 141 17.90 -2.99 -18.19
C ILE A 141 18.41 -2.13 -19.34
N SER A 142 19.67 -2.28 -19.72
CA SER A 142 20.23 -1.58 -20.87
C SER A 142 19.68 -2.15 -22.17
N ASP A 143 19.61 -1.33 -23.22
CA ASP A 143 19.21 -1.77 -24.55
C ASP A 143 20.12 -2.90 -25.07
N GLU A 144 21.42 -2.87 -24.72
CA GLU A 144 22.37 -3.94 -25.05
C GLU A 144 22.05 -5.26 -24.35
N ALA A 145 21.58 -5.21 -23.10
CA ALA A 145 21.15 -6.40 -22.36
C ALA A 145 19.83 -6.97 -22.91
N LEU A 146 18.90 -6.11 -23.36
CA LEU A 146 17.67 -6.54 -24.03
C LEU A 146 17.96 -7.23 -25.37
N ALA A 147 18.87 -6.68 -26.17
CA ALA A 147 19.24 -7.24 -27.47
C ALA A 147 19.87 -8.65 -27.40
N ARG A 148 20.43 -9.05 -26.24
CA ARG A 148 20.99 -10.39 -26.01
C ARG A 148 19.95 -11.45 -25.65
N VAL A 149 18.71 -11.05 -25.32
CA VAL A 149 17.62 -11.97 -24.96
C VAL A 149 16.82 -12.38 -26.20
N ASP A 150 16.83 -11.55 -27.24
CA ASP A 150 16.08 -11.75 -28.49
C ASP A 150 16.90 -12.42 -29.63
N GLY A 151 18.16 -12.81 -29.38
CA GLY A 151 19.05 -13.48 -30.34
C GLY A 151 19.44 -14.89 -29.90
#